data_AF-A0A0P4XSY2-F1
#
_entry.id   AF-A0A0P4XSY2-F1
#
_cell.length_a   1.000
_cell.length_b   1.000
_cell.length_c   1.000
_cell.angle_alpha   90.00
_cell.angle_beta   90.00
_cell.angle_gamma   90.00
#
_symmetry.space_group_name_H-M   'P 1'
#
loop_
_entity.id
_entity.type
_entity.pdbx_description
1 polymer ?
#
loop_
_entity_poly.entity_id
_entity_poly.type
_entity_poly.pdbx_seq_one_letter_code
_entity_poly.pdbx_strand_id
1 'polypeptide(L)'
;MPYNLQSYCVRIFPNFFWNHASQSKNLCYVVCTFISSHSLLFLFYTTTLIAHTKMSKIFTPTNQIRLTNVAVVRMKKGGKRFEIACYKNKVVSWRNKVETDLDEVLQARTVFTNVSKGQVAKKEDLLASFGTEDQNVICQEILAKGELQVSEKERHVQQDSMLKEIATMVSDKCVNPETKRPYPVTMIEKAMKDIHFSVKPNRNCKQQTLEVIKMLKTQMPIERAHMRLKITASKEGRKLKEKLVKLCTSIESEEWEDSTLIMVCLIDPGNFREIDDLVRSETRGQGHMDLLNLKEVTEGEETVE
;
A
#
# COMPACT_ATOMS: atom_id res chain seq x y z
N MET A 1 42.83 -23.69 25.38
CA MET A 1 44.23 -23.92 24.99
C MET A 1 44.80 -22.64 24.40
N PRO A 2 45.68 -21.91 25.09
CA PRO A 2 46.15 -20.61 24.62
C PRO A 2 47.36 -20.80 23.70
N TYR A 3 47.30 -20.16 22.52
CA TYR A 3 48.44 -20.06 21.62
C TYR A 3 49.52 -19.18 22.25
N ASN A 4 50.72 -19.75 22.33
CA ASN A 4 51.86 -19.21 23.05
C ASN A 4 52.45 -18.00 22.29
N LEU A 5 52.28 -16.79 22.83
CA LEU A 5 52.75 -15.51 22.27
C LEU A 5 54.29 -15.37 22.24
N GLN A 6 55.02 -16.37 22.74
CA GLN A 6 56.47 -16.35 22.85
C GLN A 6 57.18 -16.58 21.50
N SER A 7 56.51 -17.19 20.52
CA SER A 7 57.12 -17.52 19.23
C SER A 7 57.16 -16.35 18.23
N TYR A 8 56.34 -15.31 18.41
CA TYR A 8 56.27 -14.19 17.46
C TYR A 8 57.37 -13.13 17.67
N CYS A 9 57.92 -13.00 18.89
CA CYS A 9 58.90 -11.94 19.19
C CYS A 9 60.35 -12.28 18.84
N VAL A 10 60.72 -13.55 18.65
CA VAL A 10 62.13 -13.94 18.36
C VAL A 10 62.52 -13.65 16.90
N ARG A 11 61.57 -13.38 16.01
CA ARG A 11 61.86 -13.11 14.58
C ARG A 11 62.34 -11.70 14.25
N ILE A 12 62.31 -10.75 15.19
CA ILE A 12 62.57 -9.34 14.87
C ILE A 12 63.94 -8.85 15.36
N PHE A 13 64.55 -9.44 16.39
CA PHE A 13 65.88 -9.03 16.89
C PHE A 13 66.69 -10.21 17.47
N PRO A 14 67.82 -10.62 16.87
CA PRO A 14 68.59 -11.80 17.34
C PRO A 14 69.55 -11.52 18.51
N ASN A 15 69.81 -10.26 18.88
CA ASN A 15 70.94 -9.89 19.74
C ASN A 15 70.57 -9.22 21.09
N PHE A 16 69.39 -9.50 21.64
CA PHE A 16 69.02 -9.00 22.96
C PHE A 16 69.05 -10.12 24.01
N PHE A 17 70.02 -10.06 24.91
CA PHE A 17 70.06 -10.88 26.13
C PHE A 17 69.08 -10.31 27.16
N TRP A 18 68.09 -11.11 27.55
CA TRP A 18 67.08 -10.76 28.55
C TRP A 18 67.50 -11.29 29.93
N ASN A 19 67.84 -10.40 30.86
CA ASN A 19 68.02 -10.76 32.27
C ASN A 19 66.82 -10.29 33.08
N HIS A 20 66.04 -11.26 33.55
CA HIS A 20 64.94 -11.21 34.53
C HIS A 20 63.81 -10.19 34.32
N ALA A 21 62.62 -10.71 34.03
CA ALA A 21 61.35 -9.98 34.17
C ALA A 21 60.75 -10.25 35.57
N SER A 22 60.51 -9.20 36.35
CA SER A 22 59.67 -9.25 37.56
C SER A 22 58.31 -8.63 37.25
N GLN A 23 57.24 -9.36 37.56
CA GLN A 23 55.86 -8.96 37.31
C GLN A 23 55.30 -8.22 38.54
N SER A 24 54.99 -6.94 38.41
CA SER A 24 53.99 -6.29 39.27
C SER A 24 53.05 -5.42 38.44
N LYS A 25 51.80 -5.35 38.91
CA LYS A 25 50.63 -4.92 38.14
C LYS A 25 50.80 -3.50 37.59
N ASN A 26 50.70 -3.40 36.27
CA ASN A 26 50.39 -2.24 35.45
C ASN A 26 51.49 -1.31 34.91
N LEU A 27 52.79 -1.53 35.12
CA LEU A 27 53.80 -0.84 34.30
C LEU A 27 55.04 -1.71 34.03
N CYS A 28 55.34 -1.98 32.76
CA CYS A 28 56.67 -2.37 32.32
C CYS A 28 57.46 -1.11 32.01
N TYR A 29 58.44 -0.77 32.83
CA TYR A 29 59.45 0.23 32.48
C TYR A 29 60.65 -0.48 31.86
N VAL A 30 61.03 -0.08 30.66
CA VAL A 30 62.33 -0.40 30.08
C VAL A 30 63.19 0.85 30.21
N VAL A 31 64.13 0.83 31.15
CA VAL A 31 65.13 1.90 31.26
C VAL A 31 66.29 1.53 30.35
N CYS A 32 66.32 2.10 29.15
CA CYS A 32 67.49 2.06 28.27
C CYS A 32 68.39 3.25 28.61
N THR A 33 69.49 3.02 29.31
CA THR A 33 70.57 4.01 29.45
C THR A 33 71.39 4.05 28.17
N PHE A 34 71.31 5.17 27.45
CA PHE A 34 72.13 5.45 26.27
C PHE A 34 73.35 6.27 26.71
N ILE A 35 74.56 5.71 26.59
CA ILE A 35 75.82 6.48 26.68
C ILE A 35 76.16 6.88 25.25
N SER A 36 76.02 8.17 24.92
CA SER A 36 76.45 8.73 23.64
C SER A 36 77.72 9.55 23.85
N SER A 37 78.77 9.21 23.12
CA SER A 37 79.79 10.17 22.71
C SER A 37 79.51 10.59 21.26
N HIS A 38 79.39 11.91 21.10
CA HIS A 38 79.42 12.70 19.86
C HIS A 38 78.15 12.89 19.01
N SER A 39 77.77 14.18 18.97
CA SER A 39 77.26 14.97 17.85
C SER A 39 75.81 14.77 17.38
N LEU A 40 75.01 15.80 17.69
CA LEU A 40 74.02 16.47 16.84
C LEU A 40 73.14 15.59 15.93
N LEU A 41 71.90 15.32 16.36
CA LEU A 41 70.68 15.75 15.66
C LEU A 41 69.46 15.47 16.55
N PHE A 42 68.79 16.53 17.02
CA PHE A 42 67.51 16.45 17.72
C PHE A 42 66.39 16.22 16.69
N LEU A 43 65.83 15.01 16.65
CA LEU A 43 64.52 14.75 16.03
C LEU A 43 63.52 14.46 17.16
N PHE A 44 62.71 15.45 17.50
CA PHE A 44 61.56 15.29 18.37
C PHE A 44 60.48 14.48 17.64
N TYR A 45 60.42 13.18 17.89
CA TYR A 45 59.22 12.38 17.64
C TYR A 45 58.40 12.30 18.93
N THR A 46 57.38 13.16 19.05
CA THR A 46 56.34 13.01 20.06
C THR A 46 55.45 11.83 19.68
N THR A 47 55.69 10.67 20.28
CA THR A 47 54.81 9.52 20.21
C THR A 47 53.56 9.80 21.05
N THR A 48 52.46 10.12 20.36
CA THR A 48 51.13 10.25 20.96
C THR A 48 50.73 8.90 21.57
N LEU A 49 50.63 8.85 22.90
CA LEU A 49 50.16 7.69 23.65
C LEU A 49 48.67 7.46 23.32
N ILE A 50 48.39 6.53 22.42
CA ILE A 50 47.03 6.02 22.20
C ILE A 50 46.73 5.10 23.39
N ALA A 51 46.11 5.65 24.43
CA ALA A 51 45.54 4.88 25.53
C ALA A 51 44.39 4.02 24.96
N HIS A 52 44.70 2.77 24.62
CA HIS A 52 43.70 1.77 24.25
C HIS A 52 42.89 1.44 25.51
N THR A 53 41.80 2.16 25.74
CA THR A 53 40.81 1.84 26.76
C THR A 53 40.23 0.46 26.43
N LYS A 54 40.58 -0.55 27.23
CA LYS A 54 39.97 -1.89 27.17
C LYS A 54 38.47 -1.73 27.41
N MET A 55 37.66 -1.85 26.35
CA MET A 55 36.20 -1.98 26.50
C MET A 55 35.90 -3.26 27.28
N SER A 56 35.27 -3.11 28.45
CA SER A 56 34.73 -4.22 29.22
C SER A 56 33.69 -4.95 28.37
N LYS A 57 33.90 -6.24 28.09
CA LYS A 57 32.88 -7.11 27.47
C LYS A 57 31.75 -7.30 28.48
N ILE A 58 30.65 -6.59 28.25
CA ILE A 58 29.40 -6.78 29.00
C ILE A 58 28.81 -8.13 28.54
N PHE A 59 28.63 -9.07 29.49
CA PHE A 59 28.15 -10.43 29.25
C PHE A 59 26.61 -10.54 29.31
N THR A 60 25.91 -9.46 29.63
CA THR A 60 24.45 -9.43 29.52
C THR A 60 24.05 -9.14 28.07
N PRO A 61 22.98 -9.79 27.55
CA PRO A 61 22.41 -9.37 26.28
C PRO A 61 22.10 -7.87 26.36
N THR A 62 22.56 -7.10 25.38
CA THR A 62 22.37 -5.65 25.33
C THR A 62 20.87 -5.38 25.47
N ASN A 63 20.48 -4.51 26.40
CA ASN A 63 19.07 -4.20 26.68
C ASN A 63 18.47 -3.38 25.52
N GLN A 64 18.26 -4.04 24.38
CA GLN A 64 17.70 -3.44 23.18
C GLN A 64 16.23 -3.83 23.10
N ILE A 65 15.37 -2.93 23.56
CA ILE A 65 13.91 -3.05 23.39
C ILE A 65 13.62 -2.80 21.91
N ARG A 66 13.32 -3.86 21.16
CA ARG A 66 12.85 -3.75 19.77
C ARG A 66 11.34 -3.82 19.77
N LEU A 67 10.70 -2.75 19.29
CA LEU A 67 9.27 -2.80 19.00
C LEU A 67 9.08 -3.69 17.77
N THR A 68 8.59 -4.91 17.95
CA THR A 68 8.51 -5.94 16.89
C THR A 68 7.28 -5.80 15.99
N ASN A 69 6.23 -5.11 16.46
CA ASN A 69 4.95 -5.00 15.77
C ASN A 69 4.47 -3.55 15.64
N VAL A 70 5.25 -2.73 14.92
CA VAL A 70 4.93 -1.32 14.69
C VAL A 70 4.57 -1.07 13.23
N ALA A 71 3.52 -0.29 13.00
CA ALA A 71 3.27 0.38 11.73
C ALA A 71 3.93 1.76 11.75
N VAL A 72 4.67 2.09 10.70
CA VAL A 72 5.36 3.39 10.60
C VAL A 72 4.58 4.29 9.65
N VAL A 73 4.22 5.48 10.12
CA VAL A 73 3.71 6.55 9.25
C VAL A 73 4.81 7.56 9.05
N ARG A 74 5.15 7.86 7.79
CA ARG A 74 6.26 8.74 7.41
C ARG A 74 5.73 10.03 6.81
N MET A 75 6.33 11.14 7.19
CA MET A 75 6.11 12.45 6.56
C MET A 75 7.46 13.12 6.26
N LYS A 76 7.58 13.75 5.09
CA LYS A 76 8.74 14.57 4.74
C LYS A 76 8.32 16.04 4.71
N LYS A 77 8.90 16.86 5.60
CA LYS A 77 8.60 18.30 5.73
C LYS A 77 9.91 19.03 6.06
N GLY A 78 10.11 20.23 5.51
CA GLY A 78 11.33 21.02 5.78
C GLY A 78 12.65 20.31 5.41
N GLY A 79 12.63 19.44 4.39
CA GLY A 79 13.81 18.65 3.99
C GLY A 79 14.18 17.47 4.91
N LYS A 80 13.52 17.34 6.07
CA LYS A 80 13.73 16.27 7.05
C LYS A 80 12.63 15.22 6.98
N ARG A 81 12.93 14.02 7.49
CA ARG A 81 11.98 12.90 7.58
C ARG A 81 11.53 12.78 9.03
N PHE A 82 10.23 12.66 9.21
CA PHE A 82 9.59 12.43 10.50
C PHE A 82 8.75 11.16 10.41
N GLU A 83 8.80 10.36 11.43
CA GLU A 83 8.15 9.05 11.53
C GLU A 83 7.49 8.90 12.89
N ILE A 84 6.35 8.23 12.92
CA ILE A 84 5.62 7.91 14.15
C ILE A 84 5.38 6.41 14.24
N ALA A 85 5.38 5.90 15.47
CA ALA A 85 5.15 4.50 15.80
C ALA A 85 3.68 4.27 16.14
N CYS A 86 2.96 3.54 15.29
CA CYS A 86 1.53 3.26 15.45
C CYS A 86 1.27 1.75 15.58
N TYR A 87 0.12 1.38 16.13
CA TYR A 87 -0.37 0.01 16.04
C TYR A 87 -0.83 -0.33 14.61
N LYS A 88 -0.53 -1.55 14.16
CA LYS A 88 -0.99 -2.09 12.88
C LYS A 88 -2.53 -2.16 12.91
N ASN A 89 -3.19 -1.71 11.83
CA ASN A 89 -4.65 -1.56 11.64
C ASN A 89 -5.31 -0.28 12.19
N LYS A 90 -4.79 0.31 13.27
CA LYS A 90 -5.41 1.50 13.90
C LYS A 90 -5.30 2.77 13.04
N VAL A 91 -4.23 2.88 12.24
CA VAL A 91 -4.00 4.04 11.35
C VAL A 91 -5.11 4.20 10.30
N VAL A 92 -5.65 3.10 9.77
CA VAL A 92 -6.73 3.15 8.78
C VAL A 92 -8.05 3.54 9.45
N SER A 93 -8.34 2.98 10.64
CA SER A 93 -9.50 3.35 11.46
C SER A 93 -9.51 4.84 11.82
N TRP A 94 -8.35 5.39 12.17
CA TRP A 94 -8.17 6.82 12.44
C TRP A 94 -8.52 7.70 11.22
N ARG A 95 -8.05 7.32 10.03
CA ARG A 95 -8.37 8.04 8.78
C ARG A 95 -9.85 7.98 8.43
N ASN A 96 -10.50 6.88 8.77
CA ASN A 96 -11.93 6.69 8.63
C ASN A 96 -12.73 7.37 9.77
N LYS A 97 -12.06 8.02 10.73
CA LYS A 97 -12.64 8.69 11.90
C LYS A 97 -13.49 7.78 12.80
N VAL A 98 -13.15 6.49 12.82
CA VAL A 98 -13.81 5.49 13.69
C VAL A 98 -13.30 5.61 15.13
N GLU A 99 -12.00 5.88 15.28
CA GLU A 99 -11.34 6.08 16.58
C GLU A 99 -10.90 7.54 16.69
N THR A 100 -11.03 8.10 17.89
CA THR A 100 -10.73 9.52 18.17
C THR A 100 -9.63 9.73 19.21
N ASP A 101 -9.25 8.68 19.95
CA ASP A 101 -8.22 8.75 20.98
C ASP A 101 -6.83 8.43 20.42
N LEU A 102 -5.87 9.34 20.65
CA LEU A 102 -4.50 9.20 20.16
C LEU A 102 -3.71 8.06 20.81
N ASP A 103 -4.01 7.74 22.08
CA ASP A 103 -3.29 6.70 22.84
C ASP A 103 -3.55 5.30 22.32
N GLU A 104 -4.71 5.07 21.70
CA GLU A 104 -5.06 3.78 21.14
C GLU A 104 -4.38 3.55 19.78
N VAL A 105 -4.11 4.63 19.05
CA VAL A 105 -3.48 4.58 17.72
C VAL A 105 -1.96 4.56 17.81
N LEU A 106 -1.40 5.39 18.69
CA LEU A 106 0.06 5.58 18.84
C LEU A 106 0.63 4.66 19.91
N GLN A 107 1.77 4.03 19.62
CA GLN A 107 2.52 3.28 20.63
C GLN A 107 3.32 4.20 21.55
N ALA A 108 3.74 5.35 21.03
CA ALA A 108 4.48 6.38 21.75
C ALA A 108 4.09 7.75 21.22
N ARG A 109 3.90 8.72 22.12
CA ARG A 109 3.57 10.11 21.77
C ARG A 109 4.77 10.93 21.27
N THR A 110 5.87 10.27 20.92
CA THR A 110 7.13 10.90 20.48
C THR A 110 7.31 10.79 18.98
N VAL A 111 7.82 11.87 18.36
CA VAL A 111 8.14 11.90 16.92
C VAL A 111 9.59 11.47 16.71
N PHE A 112 9.81 10.55 15.79
CA PHE A 112 11.12 10.00 15.46
C PHE A 112 11.61 10.54 14.11
N THR A 113 12.93 10.62 13.92
CA THR A 113 13.53 10.72 12.59
C THR A 113 13.63 9.35 11.92
N ASN A 114 13.78 8.30 12.72
CA ASN A 114 13.76 6.92 12.29
C ASN A 114 13.25 6.00 13.41
N VAL A 115 12.08 5.38 13.20
CA VAL A 115 11.45 4.49 14.20
C VAL A 115 12.26 3.20 14.38
N SER A 116 12.78 2.62 13.29
CA SER A 116 13.55 1.37 13.36
C SER A 116 14.84 1.50 14.16
N LYS A 117 15.45 2.69 14.16
CA LYS A 117 16.66 3.02 14.94
C LYS A 117 16.35 3.65 16.30
N GLY A 118 15.09 3.96 16.60
CA GLY A 118 14.70 4.67 17.82
C GLY A 118 15.26 6.09 17.92
N GLN A 119 15.56 6.75 16.80
CA GLN A 119 16.14 8.10 16.79
C GLN A 119 15.03 9.14 16.91
N VAL A 120 15.00 9.87 18.04
CA VAL A 120 14.00 10.91 18.32
C VAL A 120 14.34 12.20 17.55
N ALA A 121 13.31 12.91 17.08
CA ALA A 121 13.49 14.21 16.44
C ALA A 121 13.91 15.29 17.44
N LYS A 122 14.86 16.15 17.04
CA LYS A 122 15.27 17.31 17.84
C LYS A 122 14.16 18.37 17.86
N LYS A 123 14.01 19.07 18.98
CA LYS A 123 13.01 20.14 19.16
C LYS A 123 13.15 21.26 18.13
N GLU A 124 14.39 21.66 17.82
CA GLU A 124 14.72 22.65 16.77
C GLU A 124 14.17 22.26 15.40
N ASP A 125 14.24 20.96 15.06
CA ASP A 125 13.80 20.44 13.77
C ASP A 125 12.28 20.39 13.66
N LEU A 126 11.61 20.10 14.77
CA LEU A 126 10.16 20.13 14.90
C LEU A 126 9.65 21.56 14.74
N LEU A 127 10.25 22.52 15.44
CA LEU A 127 9.88 23.93 15.33
C LEU A 127 10.08 24.47 13.91
N ALA A 128 11.21 24.18 13.27
CA ALA A 128 11.50 24.63 11.91
C ALA A 128 10.57 24.02 10.85
N SER A 129 10.09 22.79 11.06
CA SER A 129 9.27 22.08 10.07
C SER A 129 7.77 22.24 10.29
N PHE A 130 7.32 22.29 11.55
CA PHE A 130 5.92 22.31 11.92
C PHE A 130 5.46 23.64 12.53
N GLY A 131 6.39 24.51 12.95
CA GLY A 131 6.07 25.77 13.62
C GLY A 131 5.59 25.59 15.07
N THR A 132 5.63 24.37 15.60
CA THR A 132 5.22 24.03 16.97
C THR A 132 6.20 23.02 17.59
N GLU A 133 6.31 23.04 18.92
CA GLU A 133 7.05 22.05 19.71
C GLU A 133 6.14 20.91 20.21
N ASP A 134 4.81 21.11 20.18
CA ASP A 134 3.85 20.16 20.73
C ASP A 134 3.77 18.87 19.93
N GLN A 135 4.33 17.80 20.49
CA GLN A 135 4.40 16.49 19.83
C GLN A 135 3.02 15.91 19.50
N ASN A 136 1.99 16.17 20.32
CA ASN A 136 0.64 15.66 20.08
C ASN A 136 0.03 16.25 18.79
N VAL A 137 0.19 17.56 18.57
CA VAL A 137 -0.32 18.25 17.38
C VAL A 137 0.43 17.77 16.14
N ILE A 138 1.74 17.59 16.26
CA ILE A 138 2.58 17.08 15.18
C ILE A 138 2.19 15.64 14.80
N CYS A 139 1.96 14.78 15.80
CA CYS A 139 1.50 13.41 15.56
C CYS A 139 0.15 13.38 14.81
N GLN A 140 -0.80 14.25 15.15
CA GLN A 140 -2.06 14.38 14.42
C GLN A 140 -1.85 14.81 12.97
N GLU A 141 -0.97 15.79 12.71
CA GLU A 141 -0.65 16.22 11.34
C GLU A 141 0.00 15.09 10.53
N ILE A 142 0.93 14.34 11.15
CA ILE A 142 1.60 13.20 10.51
C ILE A 142 0.61 12.06 10.24
N LEU A 143 -0.33 11.75 11.14
CA LEU A 143 -1.36 10.73 10.91
C LEU A 143 -2.26 11.09 9.71
N ALA A 144 -2.62 12.37 9.60
CA ALA A 144 -3.52 12.88 8.56
C ALA A 144 -2.84 13.00 7.18
N LYS A 145 -1.64 13.59 7.10
CA LYS A 145 -0.95 13.89 5.84
C LYS A 145 0.17 12.91 5.49
N GLY A 146 0.64 12.11 6.44
CA GLY A 146 1.74 11.18 6.24
C GLY A 146 1.35 9.98 5.38
N GLU A 147 2.37 9.26 4.91
CA GLU A 147 2.21 8.02 4.17
C GLU A 147 2.39 6.83 5.13
N LEU A 148 1.43 5.92 5.14
CA LEU A 148 1.53 4.66 5.89
C LEU A 148 2.47 3.72 5.15
N GLN A 149 3.55 3.30 5.83
CA GLN A 149 4.43 2.27 5.31
C GLN A 149 3.80 0.90 5.55
N VAL A 150 3.26 0.32 4.50
CA VAL A 150 2.68 -1.03 4.51
C VAL A 150 3.78 -2.05 4.30
N SER A 151 3.70 -3.19 4.99
CA SER A 151 4.64 -4.29 4.75
C SER A 151 4.38 -4.95 3.39
N GLU A 152 5.38 -5.65 2.85
CA GLU A 152 5.25 -6.32 1.55
C GLU A 152 4.11 -7.37 1.54
N LYS A 153 3.98 -8.15 2.63
CA LYS A 153 2.90 -9.13 2.78
C LYS A 153 1.53 -8.47 2.80
N GLU A 154 1.36 -7.41 3.58
CA GLU A 154 0.08 -6.67 3.63
C GLU A 154 -0.26 -6.01 2.29
N ARG A 155 0.75 -5.48 1.58
CA ARG A 155 0.57 -4.93 0.24
C ARG A 155 0.08 -6.00 -0.75
N HIS A 156 0.63 -7.20 -0.70
CA HIS A 156 0.16 -8.32 -1.53
C HIS A 156 -1.29 -8.69 -1.21
N VAL A 157 -1.64 -8.82 0.08
CA VAL A 157 -3.02 -9.13 0.50
C VAL A 157 -3.99 -8.04 0.02
N GLN A 158 -3.61 -6.77 0.12
CA GLN A 158 -4.43 -5.65 -0.37
C GLN A 158 -4.61 -5.72 -1.90
N GLN A 159 -3.54 -6.00 -2.65
CA GLN A 159 -3.61 -6.14 -4.11
C GLN A 159 -4.47 -7.33 -4.52
N ASP A 160 -4.33 -8.47 -3.87
CA ASP A 160 -5.12 -9.67 -4.12
C ASP A 160 -6.60 -9.45 -3.80
N SER A 161 -6.90 -8.75 -2.70
CA SER A 161 -8.27 -8.37 -2.34
C SER A 161 -8.91 -7.47 -3.40
N MET A 162 -8.18 -6.45 -3.87
CA MET A 162 -8.67 -5.57 -4.93
C MET A 162 -8.84 -6.30 -6.26
N LEU A 163 -7.93 -7.23 -6.60
CA LEU A 163 -8.03 -8.04 -7.81
C LEU A 163 -9.29 -8.91 -7.79
N LYS A 164 -9.57 -9.57 -6.67
CA LYS A 164 -10.79 -10.35 -6.44
C LYS A 164 -12.04 -9.49 -6.58
N GLU A 165 -12.06 -8.32 -5.93
CA GLU A 165 -13.18 -7.38 -6.00
C GLU A 165 -13.44 -6.93 -7.45
N ILE A 166 -12.39 -6.64 -8.22
CA ILE A 166 -12.51 -6.29 -9.62
C ILE A 166 -13.05 -7.47 -10.43
N ALA A 167 -12.56 -8.69 -10.21
CA ALA A 167 -13.03 -9.88 -10.90
C ALA A 167 -14.51 -10.17 -10.64
N THR A 168 -14.97 -10.03 -9.39
CA THR A 168 -16.39 -10.14 -9.02
C THR A 168 -17.22 -9.09 -9.75
N MET A 169 -16.79 -7.82 -9.76
CA MET A 169 -17.51 -6.76 -10.47
C MET A 169 -17.54 -6.96 -12.00
N VAL A 170 -16.52 -7.58 -12.60
CA VAL A 170 -16.54 -7.94 -14.01
C VAL A 170 -17.53 -9.08 -14.25
N SER A 171 -17.52 -10.10 -13.40
CA SER A 171 -18.43 -11.26 -13.47
C SER A 171 -19.90 -10.82 -13.41
N ASP A 172 -20.22 -9.89 -12.51
CA ASP A 172 -21.59 -9.38 -12.34
C ASP A 172 -22.07 -8.54 -13.54
N LYS A 173 -21.14 -7.90 -14.26
CA LYS A 173 -21.46 -6.95 -15.34
C LYS A 173 -21.29 -7.51 -16.73
N CYS A 174 -20.60 -8.62 -16.89
CA CYS A 174 -20.22 -9.17 -18.18
C CYS A 174 -20.78 -10.56 -18.41
N VAL A 175 -21.20 -10.80 -19.63
CA VAL A 175 -21.75 -12.07 -20.10
C VAL A 175 -21.04 -12.49 -21.38
N ASN A 176 -21.10 -13.79 -21.68
CA ASN A 176 -20.71 -14.30 -22.97
C ASN A 176 -21.79 -13.91 -24.01
N PRO A 177 -21.43 -13.28 -25.15
CA PRO A 177 -22.41 -12.91 -26.18
C PRO A 177 -23.14 -14.11 -26.80
N GLU A 178 -22.51 -15.29 -26.85
CA GLU A 178 -23.10 -16.48 -27.46
C GLU A 178 -24.07 -17.19 -26.51
N THR A 179 -23.64 -17.43 -25.27
CA THR A 179 -24.43 -18.21 -24.30
C THR A 179 -25.33 -17.35 -23.42
N LYS A 180 -25.12 -16.03 -23.40
CA LYS A 180 -25.75 -15.06 -22.48
C LYS A 180 -25.53 -15.36 -20.99
N ARG A 181 -24.64 -16.30 -20.65
CA ARG A 181 -24.32 -16.66 -19.26
C ARG A 181 -23.15 -15.83 -18.73
N PRO A 182 -23.17 -15.45 -17.44
CA PRO A 182 -22.04 -14.76 -16.81
C PRO A 182 -20.86 -15.73 -16.65
N TYR A 183 -19.64 -15.19 -16.80
CA TYR A 183 -18.43 -15.96 -16.54
C TYR A 183 -18.20 -16.11 -15.04
N PRO A 184 -17.75 -17.28 -14.54
CA PRO A 184 -17.42 -17.43 -13.13
C PRO A 184 -16.18 -16.59 -12.78
N VAL A 185 -16.15 -16.08 -11.55
CA VAL A 185 -15.08 -15.17 -11.07
C VAL A 185 -13.69 -15.77 -11.26
N THR A 186 -13.52 -17.07 -11.04
CA THR A 186 -12.24 -17.79 -11.19
C THR A 186 -11.70 -17.80 -12.62
N MET A 187 -12.57 -17.79 -13.64
CA MET A 187 -12.16 -17.67 -15.05
C MET A 187 -11.66 -16.26 -15.34
N ILE A 188 -12.34 -15.25 -14.83
CA ILE A 188 -11.94 -13.84 -15.00
C ILE A 188 -10.62 -13.57 -14.26
N GLU A 189 -10.42 -14.10 -13.06
CA GLU A 189 -9.16 -13.99 -12.33
C GLU A 189 -7.98 -14.55 -13.12
N LYS A 190 -8.16 -15.72 -13.76
CA LYS A 190 -7.14 -16.31 -14.63
C LYS A 190 -6.86 -15.41 -15.83
N ALA A 191 -7.91 -14.99 -16.53
CA ALA A 191 -7.78 -14.10 -17.69
C ALA A 191 -7.11 -12.75 -17.34
N MET A 192 -7.37 -12.20 -16.14
CA MET A 192 -6.69 -11.00 -15.65
C MET A 192 -5.19 -11.24 -15.38
N LYS A 193 -4.81 -12.44 -14.92
CA LYS A 193 -3.40 -12.83 -14.73
C LYS A 193 -2.70 -13.03 -16.07
N ASP A 194 -3.38 -13.61 -17.06
CA ASP A 194 -2.84 -13.85 -18.41
C ASP A 194 -2.55 -12.54 -19.16
N ILE A 195 -3.39 -11.52 -18.95
CA ILE A 195 -3.18 -10.15 -19.48
C ILE A 195 -2.15 -9.38 -18.66
N HIS A 196 -1.68 -9.93 -17.54
CA HIS A 196 -0.77 -9.28 -16.60
C HIS A 196 -1.28 -7.91 -16.12
N PHE A 197 -2.57 -7.83 -15.77
CA PHE A 197 -3.15 -6.58 -15.29
C PHE A 197 -2.57 -6.16 -13.93
N SER A 198 -2.06 -4.93 -13.84
CA SER A 198 -1.52 -4.36 -12.61
C SER A 198 -2.52 -3.47 -11.90
N VAL A 199 -2.98 -3.91 -10.72
CA VAL A 199 -3.95 -3.18 -9.90
C VAL A 199 -3.30 -1.95 -9.25
N LYS A 200 -3.99 -0.80 -9.35
CA LYS A 200 -3.54 0.48 -8.78
C LYS A 200 -4.35 0.84 -7.53
N PRO A 201 -3.76 0.85 -6.31
CA PRO A 201 -4.50 1.14 -5.09
C PRO A 201 -5.11 2.55 -5.02
N ASN A 202 -4.51 3.50 -5.73
CA ASN A 202 -4.95 4.90 -5.72
C ASN A 202 -6.19 5.16 -6.60
N ARG A 203 -6.63 4.19 -7.41
CA ARG A 203 -7.79 4.32 -8.30
C ARG A 203 -8.97 3.51 -7.76
N ASN A 204 -10.17 4.03 -7.97
CA ASN A 204 -11.39 3.33 -7.58
C ASN A 204 -11.53 2.00 -8.35
N CYS A 205 -11.95 0.94 -7.66
CA CYS A 205 -12.13 -0.39 -8.24
C CYS A 205 -13.09 -0.34 -9.44
N LYS A 206 -14.17 0.46 -9.38
CA LYS A 206 -15.14 0.61 -10.49
C LYS A 206 -14.52 1.15 -11.78
N GLN A 207 -13.58 2.10 -11.67
CA GLN A 207 -12.88 2.64 -12.84
C GLN A 207 -11.94 1.60 -13.43
N GLN A 208 -11.23 0.87 -12.57
CA GLN A 208 -10.35 -0.22 -12.99
C GLN A 208 -11.14 -1.35 -13.67
N THR A 209 -12.36 -1.68 -13.21
CA THR A 209 -13.25 -2.65 -13.87
C THR A 209 -13.48 -2.29 -15.35
N LEU A 210 -13.74 -1.03 -15.66
CA LEU A 210 -13.99 -0.58 -17.04
C LEU A 210 -12.74 -0.69 -17.92
N GLU A 211 -11.55 -0.46 -17.35
CA GLU A 211 -10.27 -0.67 -18.03
C GLU A 211 -10.04 -2.16 -18.30
N VAL A 212 -10.29 -3.01 -17.31
CA VAL A 212 -10.13 -4.47 -17.37
C VAL A 212 -11.06 -5.08 -18.43
N ILE A 213 -12.33 -4.67 -18.50
CA ILE A 213 -13.28 -5.14 -19.53
C ILE A 213 -12.75 -4.85 -20.94
N LYS A 214 -12.14 -3.68 -21.17
CA LYS A 214 -11.61 -3.33 -22.49
C LYS A 214 -10.44 -4.23 -22.90
N MET A 215 -9.56 -4.57 -21.95
CA MET A 215 -8.41 -5.44 -22.22
C MET A 215 -8.82 -6.91 -22.37
N LEU A 216 -9.75 -7.39 -21.53
CA LEU A 216 -10.25 -8.76 -21.59
C LEU A 216 -10.97 -9.06 -22.91
N LYS A 217 -11.59 -8.06 -23.53
CA LYS A 217 -12.28 -8.19 -24.84
C LYS A 217 -11.34 -8.61 -25.98
N THR A 218 -10.02 -8.42 -25.85
CA THR A 218 -9.04 -8.85 -26.86
C THR A 218 -8.74 -10.35 -26.80
N GLN A 219 -8.85 -10.96 -25.62
CA GLN A 219 -8.49 -12.36 -25.38
C GLN A 219 -9.71 -13.29 -25.34
N MET A 220 -10.84 -12.81 -24.80
CA MET A 220 -12.07 -13.58 -24.71
C MET A 220 -13.28 -12.76 -25.17
N PRO A 221 -14.30 -13.40 -25.76
CA PRO A 221 -15.53 -12.72 -26.14
C PRO A 221 -16.34 -12.35 -24.88
N ILE A 222 -16.15 -11.13 -24.38
CA ILE A 222 -16.95 -10.58 -23.30
C ILE A 222 -17.73 -9.36 -23.77
N GLU A 223 -18.98 -9.31 -23.34
CA GLU A 223 -19.87 -8.17 -23.55
C GLU A 223 -20.46 -7.73 -22.22
N ARG A 224 -20.82 -6.44 -22.11
CA ARG A 224 -21.53 -5.98 -20.90
C ARG A 224 -22.97 -6.43 -20.99
N ALA A 225 -23.53 -6.86 -19.86
CA ALA A 225 -24.93 -7.21 -19.76
C ALA A 225 -25.81 -5.99 -20.09
N HIS A 226 -26.80 -6.20 -20.96
CA HIS A 226 -27.83 -5.22 -21.23
C HIS A 226 -28.82 -5.18 -20.06
N MET A 227 -29.40 -4.01 -19.80
CA MET A 227 -30.47 -3.83 -18.83
C MET A 227 -31.81 -3.95 -19.55
N ARG A 228 -32.77 -4.61 -18.91
CA ARG A 228 -34.14 -4.69 -19.40
C ARG A 228 -34.99 -3.63 -18.71
N LEU A 229 -35.55 -2.74 -19.52
CA LEU A 229 -36.41 -1.66 -19.05
C LEU A 229 -37.83 -1.87 -19.56
N LYS A 230 -38.80 -1.66 -18.68
CA LYS A 230 -40.20 -1.46 -19.03
C LYS A 230 -40.48 0.03 -18.96
N ILE A 231 -40.88 0.60 -20.09
CA ILE A 231 -41.24 2.02 -20.19
C ILE A 231 -42.74 2.07 -20.43
N THR A 232 -43.43 2.84 -19.58
CA THR A 232 -44.87 3.12 -19.66
C THR A 232 -45.05 4.61 -19.92
N ALA A 233 -45.72 4.96 -21.02
CA ALA A 233 -45.93 6.36 -21.40
C ALA A 233 -47.37 6.60 -21.86
N SER A 234 -48.03 7.62 -21.31
CA SER A 234 -49.38 8.04 -21.72
C SER A 234 -49.32 9.09 -22.84
N LYS A 235 -50.24 9.01 -23.82
CA LYS A 235 -50.60 10.03 -24.84
C LYS A 235 -49.51 10.51 -25.84
N GLU A 236 -48.21 10.46 -25.53
CA GLU A 236 -47.10 10.90 -26.41
C GLU A 236 -46.14 9.75 -26.82
N GLY A 237 -46.55 8.49 -26.61
CA GLY A 237 -45.71 7.30 -26.82
C GLY A 237 -45.10 7.14 -28.22
N ARG A 238 -45.74 7.65 -29.29
CA ARG A 238 -45.21 7.52 -30.66
C ARG A 238 -43.92 8.31 -30.90
N LYS A 239 -43.83 9.55 -30.41
CA LYS A 239 -42.62 10.39 -30.55
C LYS A 239 -41.48 9.88 -29.68
N LEU A 240 -41.84 9.44 -28.47
CA LEU A 240 -40.92 8.79 -27.54
C LEU A 240 -40.30 7.53 -28.18
N LYS A 241 -41.13 6.67 -28.80
CA LYS A 241 -40.68 5.45 -29.47
C LYS A 241 -39.61 5.71 -30.53
N GLU A 242 -39.82 6.66 -31.45
CA GLU A 242 -38.86 6.94 -32.52
C GLU A 242 -37.48 7.35 -31.99
N LYS A 243 -37.43 8.01 -30.83
CA LYS A 243 -36.19 8.40 -30.16
C LYS A 243 -35.60 7.25 -29.34
N LEU A 244 -36.43 6.45 -28.67
CA LEU A 244 -36.00 5.28 -27.91
C LEU A 244 -35.41 4.19 -28.80
N VAL A 245 -36.00 3.91 -29.97
CA VAL A 245 -35.48 2.92 -30.94
C VAL A 245 -34.03 3.21 -31.33
N LYS A 246 -33.60 4.48 -31.31
CA LYS A 246 -32.20 4.87 -31.62
C LYS A 246 -31.23 4.60 -30.48
N LEU A 247 -31.72 4.54 -29.24
CA LEU A 247 -30.91 4.40 -28.02
C LEU A 247 -30.96 2.98 -27.44
N CYS A 248 -31.95 2.18 -27.84
CA CYS A 248 -32.14 0.80 -27.44
C CYS A 248 -31.39 -0.18 -28.37
N THR A 249 -30.89 -1.27 -27.81
CA THR A 249 -30.22 -2.34 -28.55
C THR A 249 -31.24 -3.24 -29.23
N SER A 250 -32.28 -3.64 -28.50
CA SER A 250 -33.40 -4.42 -29.03
C SER A 250 -34.69 -4.12 -28.28
N ILE A 251 -35.82 -4.32 -28.95
CA ILE A 251 -37.17 -4.19 -28.38
C ILE A 251 -37.78 -5.59 -28.38
N GLU A 252 -38.27 -6.02 -27.22
CA GLU A 252 -38.79 -7.38 -27.06
C GLU A 252 -40.31 -7.44 -27.11
N SER A 253 -40.98 -6.49 -26.45
CA SER A 253 -42.44 -6.40 -26.48
C SER A 253 -42.90 -4.95 -26.58
N GLU A 254 -43.98 -4.77 -27.33
CA GLU A 254 -44.66 -3.50 -27.51
C GLU A 254 -46.17 -3.77 -27.41
N GLU A 255 -46.79 -3.19 -26.39
CA GLU A 255 -48.22 -3.28 -26.14
C GLU A 255 -48.82 -1.87 -26.07
N TRP A 256 -49.99 -1.72 -26.67
CA TRP A 256 -50.77 -0.49 -26.63
C TRP A 256 -52.11 -0.79 -25.96
N GLU A 257 -52.29 -0.26 -24.75
CA GLU A 257 -53.51 -0.45 -23.96
C GLU A 257 -54.09 0.92 -23.62
N ASP A 258 -55.37 1.17 -23.95
CA ASP A 258 -56.11 2.39 -23.59
C ASP A 258 -55.32 3.71 -23.72
N SER A 259 -54.64 3.92 -24.86
CA SER A 259 -53.80 5.10 -25.18
C SER A 259 -52.51 5.26 -24.34
N THR A 260 -52.11 4.19 -23.66
CA THR A 260 -50.81 4.02 -23.00
C THR A 260 -49.92 3.07 -23.81
N LEU A 261 -48.66 3.45 -23.97
CA LEU A 261 -47.62 2.62 -24.56
C LEU A 261 -46.89 1.91 -23.43
N ILE A 262 -46.85 0.58 -23.49
CA ILE A 262 -46.01 -0.26 -22.65
C ILE A 262 -44.99 -0.91 -23.57
N MET A 263 -43.71 -0.60 -23.37
CA MET A 263 -42.63 -1.21 -24.15
C MET A 263 -41.57 -1.81 -23.23
N VAL A 264 -41.08 -2.99 -23.61
CA VAL A 264 -39.95 -3.64 -22.96
C VAL A 264 -38.77 -3.65 -23.94
N CYS A 265 -37.66 -3.05 -23.52
CA CYS A 265 -36.46 -2.91 -24.34
C CYS A 265 -35.20 -3.30 -23.57
N LEU A 266 -34.24 -3.86 -24.31
CA LEU A 266 -32.87 -4.07 -23.84
C LEU A 266 -32.02 -2.85 -24.21
N ILE A 267 -31.32 -2.32 -23.21
CA ILE A 267 -30.50 -1.13 -23.33
C ILE A 267 -29.11 -1.35 -22.75
N ASP A 268 -28.14 -0.56 -23.20
CA ASP A 268 -26.86 -0.48 -22.51
C ASP A 268 -26.97 0.36 -21.23
N PRO A 269 -26.33 -0.07 -20.13
CA PRO A 269 -26.36 0.68 -18.87
C PRO A 269 -25.78 2.11 -18.99
N GLY A 270 -24.99 2.39 -20.03
CA GLY A 270 -24.47 3.73 -20.32
C GLY A 270 -25.56 4.71 -20.78
N ASN A 271 -26.58 4.23 -21.49
CA ASN A 271 -27.63 5.05 -22.09
C ASN A 271 -28.83 5.25 -21.17
N PHE A 272 -28.84 4.59 -19.99
CA PHE A 272 -29.94 4.66 -19.03
C PHE A 272 -30.32 6.10 -18.66
N ARG A 273 -29.34 6.97 -18.44
CA ARG A 273 -29.58 8.37 -18.07
C ARG A 273 -30.24 9.16 -19.18
N GLU A 274 -29.77 8.99 -20.41
CA GLU A 274 -30.35 9.67 -21.58
C GLU A 274 -31.79 9.20 -21.83
N ILE A 275 -32.08 7.92 -21.59
CA ILE A 275 -33.42 7.35 -21.70
C ILE A 275 -34.35 7.88 -20.61
N ASP A 276 -33.91 7.99 -19.35
CA ASP A 276 -34.72 8.60 -18.27
C ASP A 276 -35.07 10.06 -18.59
N ASP A 277 -34.08 10.85 -19.02
CA ASP A 277 -34.26 12.26 -19.38
C ASP A 277 -35.22 12.41 -20.59
N LEU A 278 -35.15 11.50 -21.56
CA LEU A 278 -36.04 11.45 -22.71
C LEU A 278 -37.48 11.11 -22.30
N VAL A 279 -37.67 10.10 -21.45
CA VAL A 279 -38.99 9.70 -20.94
C VAL A 279 -39.61 10.88 -20.20
N ARG A 280 -38.88 11.54 -19.30
CA ARG A 280 -39.40 12.68 -18.52
C ARG A 280 -39.76 13.89 -19.39
N SER A 281 -38.92 14.23 -20.37
CA SER A 281 -39.12 15.40 -21.23
C SER A 281 -40.31 15.24 -22.17
N GLU A 282 -40.45 14.09 -22.83
CA GLU A 282 -41.54 13.84 -23.78
C GLU A 282 -42.88 13.55 -23.08
N THR A 283 -42.87 12.93 -21.89
CA THR A 283 -44.12 12.63 -21.16
C THR A 283 -44.52 13.71 -20.15
N ARG A 284 -43.78 14.84 -20.08
CA ARG A 284 -43.96 15.91 -19.08
C ARG A 284 -44.04 15.35 -17.64
N GLY A 285 -43.28 14.30 -17.35
CA GLY A 285 -43.23 13.62 -16.05
C GLY A 285 -44.35 12.61 -15.76
N GLN A 286 -45.21 12.27 -16.72
CA GLN A 286 -46.22 11.20 -16.57
C GLN A 286 -45.72 9.81 -16.95
N GLY A 287 -44.56 9.71 -17.59
CA GLY A 287 -43.93 8.45 -17.98
C GLY A 287 -43.32 7.73 -16.78
N HIS A 288 -43.54 6.43 -16.71
CA HIS A 288 -42.97 5.55 -15.71
C HIS A 288 -41.93 4.64 -16.36
N MET A 289 -40.75 4.55 -15.75
CA MET A 289 -39.69 3.64 -16.19
C MET A 289 -39.39 2.67 -15.06
N ASP A 290 -39.66 1.40 -15.32
CA ASP A 290 -39.41 0.30 -14.41
C ASP A 290 -38.19 -0.49 -14.91
N LEU A 291 -37.26 -0.73 -13.98
CA LEU A 291 -36.19 -1.69 -14.19
C LEU A 291 -36.77 -3.08 -14.01
N LEU A 292 -36.96 -3.81 -15.12
CA LEU A 292 -37.29 -5.22 -15.04
C LEU A 292 -36.01 -5.95 -14.68
N ASN A 293 -35.94 -6.36 -13.41
CA ASN A 293 -34.79 -7.09 -12.91
C ASN A 293 -34.72 -8.43 -13.63
N LEU A 294 -33.64 -8.67 -14.38
CA LEU A 294 -33.43 -9.95 -15.03
C LEU A 294 -31.99 -10.43 -14.82
N LYS A 295 -31.89 -11.46 -13.99
CA LYS A 295 -31.08 -12.62 -14.36
C LYS A 295 -31.71 -13.21 -15.62
N GLU A 296 -31.34 -12.74 -16.81
CA GLU A 296 -31.45 -13.59 -18.00
C GLU A 296 -30.31 -14.62 -17.93
N VAL A 297 -30.46 -15.57 -17.02
CA VAL A 297 -29.81 -16.88 -17.20
C VAL A 297 -30.79 -17.64 -18.06
N THR A 298 -30.48 -17.81 -19.34
CA THR A 298 -31.05 -18.91 -20.11
C THR A 298 -30.62 -20.19 -19.41
N GLU A 299 -31.51 -20.72 -18.55
CA GLU A 299 -31.49 -22.09 -18.08
C GLU A 299 -31.65 -22.96 -19.33
N GLY A 300 -30.52 -23.26 -19.95
CA GLY A 300 -30.44 -24.30 -20.93
C GLY A 300 -30.50 -25.59 -20.13
N GLU A 301 -31.61 -26.32 -20.27
CA GLU A 301 -31.71 -27.72 -19.95
C GLU A 301 -30.56 -28.45 -20.65
N GLU A 302 -29.46 -28.70 -19.94
CA GLU A 302 -28.58 -29.82 -20.26
C GLU A 302 -29.12 -31.00 -19.47
N THR A 303 -30.01 -31.77 -20.10
CA THR A 303 -30.23 -33.17 -19.71
C THR A 303 -28.89 -33.87 -19.82
N VAL A 304 -28.28 -34.15 -18.67
CA VAL A 304 -27.13 -35.04 -18.57
C VAL A 304 -27.66 -36.46 -18.74
N GLU A 305 -27.52 -37.01 -19.95
CA GLU A 305 -27.49 -38.46 -20.17
C GLU A 305 -26.07 -39.01 -19.97
#